data_AF-A0A521CD21-F1
#
_entry.id   AF-A0A521CD21-F1
#
_cell.length_a   1.000
_cell.length_b   1.000
_cell.length_c   1.000
_cell.angle_alpha   90.00
_cell.angle_beta   90.00
_cell.angle_gamma   90.00
#
_symmetry.space_group_name_H-M   'P 1'
#
loop_
_entity.id
_entity.type
_entity.pdbx_description
1 polymer ?
#
loop_
_entity_poly.entity_id
_entity_poly.type
_entity_poly.pdbx_seq_one_letter_code
_entity_poly.pdbx_strand_id
1 'polypeptide(L)'
;MTSARTAPPRRPAPQRSPAKRPAPKRAAPKRAAPKRAGAGRPAAKRPPGRRGGAAALRTWWPAYVLAVVVVFALSWRADGSEAAEPPPTTALCTVPATSVTLAADQWANARTIADVARQRGLPERAIVIALATAMQESTLHNLDYGDRDSLGLFQQRPSQGWGTPQQVQDPVYAAGQFYDRLVRVPGWDTMRLTDAAQIVQRSGFPEAYQRWDGFAQSLTVALRSDDRERNCG
;
A
#
# COMPACT_ATOMS: atom_id res chain seq x y z
N MET A 1 37.58 10.01 -59.05
CA MET A 1 37.52 11.49 -59.12
C MET A 1 36.03 11.82 -59.03
N THR A 2 35.44 12.47 -58.02
CA THR A 2 35.86 13.68 -57.31
C THR A 2 35.00 13.88 -56.04
N SER A 3 35.67 14.24 -54.94
CA SER A 3 35.28 15.03 -53.76
C SER A 3 34.10 14.64 -52.85
N ALA A 4 34.47 14.11 -51.68
CA ALA A 4 33.76 14.26 -50.41
C ALA A 4 33.94 15.68 -49.84
N ARG A 5 32.86 16.28 -49.31
CA ARG A 5 32.85 17.64 -48.74
C ARG A 5 32.91 17.55 -47.22
N THR A 6 34.02 17.97 -46.64
CA THR A 6 34.29 18.02 -45.19
C THR A 6 33.53 19.16 -44.52
N ALA A 7 32.85 18.90 -43.40
CA ALA A 7 32.19 19.90 -42.57
C ALA A 7 33.16 20.52 -41.54
N PRO A 8 33.05 21.82 -41.20
CA PRO A 8 33.96 22.48 -40.25
C PRO A 8 33.59 22.24 -38.76
N PRO A 9 34.57 22.33 -37.83
CA PRO A 9 34.34 22.07 -36.41
C PRO A 9 33.60 23.22 -35.69
N ARG A 10 32.71 22.84 -34.75
CA ARG A 10 31.95 23.78 -33.90
C ARG A 10 32.81 24.32 -32.74
N ARG A 11 32.73 25.63 -32.50
CA ARG A 11 33.35 26.31 -31.35
C ARG A 11 32.65 25.97 -30.02
N PRO A 12 33.38 25.84 -28.89
CA PRO A 12 32.78 25.67 -27.57
C PRO A 12 32.28 27.00 -26.98
N ALA A 13 31.17 26.94 -26.23
CA ALA A 13 30.57 28.08 -25.52
C ALA A 13 31.21 28.29 -24.12
N PRO A 14 31.27 29.52 -23.60
CA PRO A 14 31.87 29.81 -22.29
C PRO A 14 30.95 29.44 -21.11
N GLN A 15 31.54 28.80 -20.09
CA GLN A 15 30.87 28.43 -18.84
C GLN A 15 30.76 29.63 -17.89
N ARG A 16 29.57 29.89 -17.33
CA ARG A 16 29.34 30.85 -16.24
C ARG A 16 29.31 30.14 -14.88
N SER A 17 30.07 30.66 -13.92
CA SER A 17 30.09 30.20 -12.53
C SER A 17 28.86 30.68 -11.74
N PRO A 18 28.31 29.89 -10.78
CA PRO A 18 27.20 30.34 -9.95
C PRO A 18 27.66 31.04 -8.66
N ALA A 19 26.96 32.12 -8.30
CA ALA A 19 27.15 32.91 -7.09
C ALA A 19 26.51 32.24 -5.84
N LYS A 20 27.15 32.47 -4.69
CA LYS A 20 26.87 31.90 -3.35
C LYS A 20 25.61 32.51 -2.72
N ARG A 21 24.73 31.69 -2.13
CA ARG A 21 23.52 32.11 -1.39
C ARG A 21 23.73 31.93 0.13
N PRO A 22 23.32 32.87 1.01
CA PRO A 22 23.51 32.74 2.45
C PRO A 22 22.32 32.05 3.16
N ALA A 23 22.62 31.45 4.32
CA ALA A 23 21.74 30.60 5.13
C ALA A 23 20.76 31.38 6.06
N PRO A 24 19.60 30.81 6.46
CA PRO A 24 18.68 31.44 7.40
C PRO A 24 18.94 31.11 8.87
N LYS A 25 18.57 32.06 9.75
CA LYS A 25 18.78 32.07 11.21
C LYS A 25 17.74 31.24 11.98
N ARG A 26 18.20 30.58 13.05
CA ARG A 26 17.46 29.76 14.04
C ARG A 26 16.50 30.60 14.91
N ALA A 27 15.33 30.04 15.24
CA ALA A 27 14.38 30.57 16.22
C ALA A 27 14.60 29.97 17.64
N ALA A 28 14.29 30.75 18.67
CA ALA A 28 14.47 30.43 20.10
C ALA A 28 13.21 29.80 20.76
N PRO A 29 13.31 29.08 21.89
CA PRO A 29 12.21 28.31 22.47
C PRO A 29 11.38 29.07 23.52
N LYS A 30 10.11 28.69 23.68
CA LYS A 30 9.15 29.26 24.65
C LYS A 30 9.28 28.62 26.04
N ARG A 31 9.25 29.45 27.09
CA ARG A 31 9.25 29.08 28.53
C ARG A 31 7.86 28.56 28.99
N ALA A 32 7.87 27.60 29.92
CA ALA A 32 6.70 27.08 30.63
C ALA A 32 6.39 27.91 31.91
N ALA A 33 5.10 27.96 32.30
CA ALA A 33 4.59 28.66 33.49
C ALA A 33 4.30 27.70 34.67
N PRO A 34 4.27 28.18 35.94
CA PRO A 34 4.35 27.33 37.13
C PRO A 34 2.98 26.98 37.76
N LYS A 35 2.98 25.87 38.53
CA LYS A 35 1.84 25.35 39.32
C LYS A 35 1.56 26.22 40.55
N ARG A 36 0.27 26.47 40.83
CA ARG A 36 -0.21 27.06 42.10
C ARG A 36 -0.73 25.97 43.03
N ALA A 37 -0.37 26.10 44.29
CA ALA A 37 -0.82 25.31 45.44
C ALA A 37 -1.94 26.07 46.19
N GLY A 38 -2.80 25.31 46.87
CA GLY A 38 -3.27 25.67 48.21
C GLY A 38 -4.78 25.86 48.42
N ALA A 39 -5.18 25.53 49.67
CA ALA A 39 -6.46 25.73 50.35
C ALA A 39 -7.59 24.77 49.94
N GLY A 40 -8.30 24.07 50.82
CA GLY A 40 -8.54 24.25 52.25
C GLY A 40 -9.92 23.63 52.52
N ARG A 41 -9.99 22.58 53.32
CA ARG A 41 -11.20 21.76 53.52
C ARG A 41 -11.88 22.13 54.85
N PRO A 42 -13.18 22.47 54.87
CA PRO A 42 -13.96 22.40 56.10
C PRO A 42 -14.68 21.05 56.22
N ALA A 43 -14.84 20.63 57.47
CA ALA A 43 -15.53 19.41 57.88
C ALA A 43 -17.03 19.65 58.15
N ALA A 44 -17.75 18.54 58.35
CA ALA A 44 -19.15 18.37 58.79
C ALA A 44 -20.16 18.14 57.63
N LYS A 45 -21.14 17.23 57.68
CA LYS A 45 -21.78 16.47 58.78
C LYS A 45 -22.17 15.06 58.30
N ARG A 46 -22.12 14.06 59.19
CA ARG A 46 -22.63 12.69 58.98
C ARG A 46 -24.17 12.67 59.10
N PRO A 47 -24.92 12.07 58.16
CA PRO A 47 -26.28 11.64 58.42
C PRO A 47 -26.31 10.26 59.12
N PRO A 48 -27.36 9.96 59.91
CA PRO A 48 -27.45 8.74 60.69
C PRO A 48 -27.81 7.52 59.84
N GLY A 49 -27.38 6.36 60.34
CA GLY A 49 -27.45 5.08 59.66
C GLY A 49 -28.86 4.60 59.35
N ARG A 50 -29.04 4.12 58.11
CA ARG A 50 -30.07 3.15 57.78
C ARG A 50 -29.45 1.76 57.82
N ARG A 51 -29.88 0.99 58.82
CA ARG A 51 -29.73 -0.46 58.87
C ARG A 51 -30.62 -1.07 57.79
N GLY A 52 -30.06 -1.95 56.95
CA GLY A 52 -30.83 -2.75 56.01
C GLY A 52 -29.93 -3.59 55.11
N GLY A 53 -30.05 -4.91 55.23
CA GLY A 53 -29.63 -5.85 54.18
C GLY A 53 -28.21 -6.35 54.27
N ALA A 54 -28.02 -7.39 55.09
CA ALA A 54 -26.87 -8.27 55.00
C ALA A 54 -26.76 -8.90 53.60
N ALA A 55 -25.51 -9.04 53.15
CA ALA A 55 -24.97 -10.16 52.39
C ALA A 55 -25.94 -10.97 51.51
N ALA A 56 -25.81 -10.82 50.18
CA ALA A 56 -25.78 -11.93 49.22
C ALA A 56 -25.92 -11.41 47.79
N LEU A 57 -24.81 -11.08 47.11
CA LEU A 57 -24.74 -11.12 45.65
C LEU A 57 -23.26 -11.18 45.22
N ARG A 58 -22.58 -12.23 45.67
CA ARG A 58 -21.23 -12.62 45.25
C ARG A 58 -21.21 -14.12 44.95
N THR A 59 -22.16 -14.60 44.16
CA THR A 59 -22.35 -16.05 43.89
C THR A 59 -23.06 -16.36 42.57
N TRP A 60 -23.04 -15.48 41.56
CA TRP A 60 -23.71 -15.74 40.26
C TRP A 60 -22.86 -15.47 39.01
N TRP A 61 -21.54 -15.34 39.16
CA TRP A 61 -20.61 -15.27 38.03
C TRP A 61 -20.44 -16.59 37.24
N PRO A 62 -20.34 -17.79 37.86
CA PRO A 62 -20.07 -19.01 37.09
C PRO A 62 -21.25 -19.46 36.22
N ALA A 63 -22.50 -19.18 36.62
CA ALA A 63 -23.68 -19.47 35.79
C ALA A 63 -23.75 -18.59 34.53
N TYR A 64 -23.24 -17.36 34.61
CA TYR A 64 -23.18 -16.43 33.49
C TYR A 64 -22.17 -16.88 32.42
N VAL A 65 -21.00 -17.38 32.84
CA VAL A 65 -19.97 -17.92 31.92
C VAL A 65 -20.48 -19.17 31.21
N LEU A 66 -21.22 -20.05 31.90
CA LEU A 66 -21.75 -21.28 31.30
C LEU A 66 -22.85 -20.99 30.26
N ALA A 67 -23.70 -19.98 30.51
CA ALA A 67 -24.70 -19.53 29.55
C ALA A 67 -24.07 -18.95 28.26
N VAL A 68 -22.97 -18.20 28.37
CA VAL A 68 -22.25 -17.66 27.20
C VAL A 68 -21.63 -18.77 26.36
N VAL A 69 -21.05 -19.81 26.99
CA VAL A 69 -20.45 -20.95 26.27
C VAL A 69 -21.51 -21.78 25.54
N VAL A 70 -22.70 -21.99 26.14
CA VAL A 70 -23.79 -22.74 25.48
C VAL A 70 -24.35 -21.98 24.28
N VAL A 71 -24.53 -20.65 24.38
CA VAL A 71 -24.96 -19.82 23.25
C VAL A 71 -23.92 -19.82 22.13
N PHE A 72 -22.62 -19.78 22.46
CA PHE A 72 -21.54 -19.81 21.47
C PHE A 72 -21.39 -21.19 20.79
N ALA A 73 -21.66 -22.28 21.52
CA ALA A 73 -21.65 -23.64 20.98
C ALA A 73 -22.88 -23.95 20.09
N LEU A 74 -24.00 -23.27 20.33
CA LEU A 74 -25.21 -23.34 19.48
C LEU A 74 -25.10 -22.46 18.23
N SER A 75 -24.27 -21.40 18.24
CA SER A 75 -23.98 -20.59 17.05
C SER A 75 -22.94 -21.18 16.09
N TRP A 76 -22.37 -22.35 16.38
CA TRP A 76 -21.42 -23.05 15.48
C TRP A 76 -21.94 -24.40 14.96
N ARG A 77 -23.25 -24.68 15.10
CA ARG A 77 -23.91 -25.83 14.43
C ARG A 77 -25.01 -25.37 13.48
N ALA A 78 -24.58 -24.60 12.50
CA ALA A 78 -25.28 -24.47 11.23
C ALA A 78 -24.34 -24.94 10.10
N ASP A 79 -23.87 -26.19 10.19
CA ASP A 79 -23.56 -26.95 8.98
C ASP A 79 -24.90 -27.47 8.44
N GLY A 80 -25.55 -26.61 7.66
CA GLY A 80 -26.64 -27.01 6.78
C GLY A 80 -26.04 -27.72 5.59
N SER A 81 -26.14 -29.05 5.57
CA SER A 81 -25.98 -29.85 4.37
C SER A 81 -27.04 -29.44 3.36
N GLU A 82 -26.64 -28.73 2.30
CA GLU A 82 -27.50 -28.56 1.12
C GLU A 82 -27.23 -29.68 0.12
N ALA A 83 -28.34 -30.32 -0.24
CA ALA A 83 -28.43 -31.47 -1.11
C ALA A 83 -27.98 -31.15 -2.55
N ALA A 84 -27.41 -32.15 -3.20
CA ALA A 84 -27.10 -32.13 -4.62
C ALA A 84 -28.39 -32.10 -5.47
N GLU A 85 -28.52 -31.09 -6.33
CA GLU A 85 -29.33 -31.13 -7.56
C GLU A 85 -28.40 -30.98 -8.79
N PRO A 86 -28.68 -31.67 -9.92
CA PRO A 86 -27.91 -31.51 -11.16
C PRO A 86 -28.23 -30.17 -11.86
N PRO A 87 -27.29 -29.59 -12.62
CA PRO A 87 -27.31 -28.16 -12.95
C PRO A 87 -28.20 -27.84 -14.17
N PRO A 88 -28.89 -26.68 -14.20
CA PRO A 88 -29.11 -26.01 -15.47
C PRO A 88 -27.75 -25.52 -15.98
N THR A 89 -27.50 -25.65 -17.28
CA THR A 89 -26.29 -25.18 -17.96
C THR A 89 -26.21 -23.65 -17.97
N THR A 90 -25.96 -23.06 -16.82
CA THR A 90 -25.41 -21.72 -16.63
C THR A 90 -23.96 -21.92 -16.21
N ALA A 91 -23.03 -21.23 -16.85
CA ALA A 91 -21.62 -21.32 -16.50
C ALA A 91 -21.46 -20.96 -15.01
N LEU A 92 -21.25 -21.97 -14.16
CA LEU A 92 -20.93 -21.76 -12.75
C LEU A 92 -19.50 -21.21 -12.69
N CYS A 93 -19.35 -19.89 -12.72
CA CYS A 93 -18.09 -19.22 -12.44
C CYS A 93 -17.79 -19.36 -10.93
N THR A 94 -17.23 -20.50 -10.50
CA THR A 94 -16.68 -20.61 -9.14
C THR A 94 -15.35 -19.86 -9.09
N VAL A 95 -15.31 -18.74 -8.38
CA VAL A 95 -14.12 -17.92 -8.23
C VAL A 95 -13.59 -18.04 -6.79
N PRO A 96 -12.29 -18.37 -6.59
CA PRO A 96 -11.73 -18.46 -5.25
C PRO A 96 -11.71 -17.08 -4.58
N ALA A 97 -12.30 -16.97 -3.40
CA ALA A 97 -12.19 -15.77 -2.57
C ALA A 97 -10.75 -15.63 -2.08
N THR A 98 -10.07 -14.59 -2.54
CA THR A 98 -8.76 -14.17 -2.02
C THR A 98 -8.97 -13.21 -0.84
N SER A 99 -8.29 -13.44 0.28
CA SER A 99 -8.42 -12.66 1.53
C SER A 99 -7.67 -11.31 1.52
N VAL A 100 -7.50 -10.68 0.35
CA VAL A 100 -6.79 -9.39 0.23
C VAL A 100 -7.71 -8.25 0.61
N THR A 101 -7.32 -7.45 1.61
CA THR A 101 -8.06 -6.25 2.03
C THR A 101 -7.26 -5.00 1.67
N LEU A 102 -7.84 -4.15 0.82
CA LEU A 102 -7.30 -2.86 0.40
C LEU A 102 -8.44 -1.83 0.35
N ALA A 103 -8.10 -0.55 0.49
CA ALA A 103 -9.05 0.53 0.22
C ALA A 103 -9.40 0.59 -1.28
N ALA A 104 -10.53 1.22 -1.62
CA ALA A 104 -11.04 1.27 -2.99
C ALA A 104 -10.05 1.93 -3.97
N ASP A 105 -9.35 2.98 -3.54
CA ASP A 105 -8.32 3.66 -4.33
C ASP A 105 -7.09 2.76 -4.56
N GLN A 106 -6.63 2.04 -3.53
CA GLN A 106 -5.54 1.08 -3.64
C GLN A 106 -5.89 -0.07 -4.58
N TRP A 107 -7.12 -0.59 -4.51
CA TRP A 107 -7.64 -1.59 -5.44
C TRP A 107 -7.65 -1.08 -6.88
N ALA A 108 -8.15 0.14 -7.11
CA ALA A 108 -8.16 0.74 -8.43
C ALA A 108 -6.74 0.90 -9.00
N ASN A 109 -5.79 1.39 -8.20
CA ASN A 109 -4.40 1.54 -8.62
C ASN A 109 -3.72 0.20 -8.90
N ALA A 110 -3.92 -0.80 -8.04
CA ALA A 110 -3.40 -2.16 -8.25
C ALA A 110 -3.94 -2.77 -9.55
N ARG A 111 -5.23 -2.57 -9.82
CA ARG A 111 -5.85 -2.99 -11.06
C ARG A 111 -5.25 -2.29 -12.27
N THR A 112 -5.05 -0.97 -12.22
CA THR A 112 -4.37 -0.26 -13.31
C THR A 112 -2.97 -0.82 -13.57
N ILE A 113 -2.18 -1.11 -12.53
CA ILE A 113 -0.85 -1.74 -12.68
C ILE A 113 -0.95 -3.09 -13.40
N ALA A 114 -1.91 -3.94 -13.02
CA ALA A 114 -2.12 -5.25 -13.62
C ALA A 114 -2.61 -5.17 -15.07
N ASP A 115 -3.57 -4.30 -15.35
CA ASP A 115 -4.16 -4.14 -16.68
C ASP A 115 -3.14 -3.59 -17.68
N VAL A 116 -2.28 -2.66 -17.28
CA VAL A 116 -1.18 -2.18 -18.14
C VAL A 116 -0.23 -3.32 -18.52
N ALA A 117 0.14 -4.20 -17.59
CA ALA A 117 0.98 -5.36 -17.91
C ALA A 117 0.28 -6.32 -18.88
N ARG A 118 -1.00 -6.62 -18.65
CA ARG A 118 -1.79 -7.53 -19.49
C ARG A 118 -1.96 -6.98 -20.90
N GLN A 119 -2.27 -5.69 -21.04
CA GLN A 119 -2.37 -5.01 -22.34
C GLN A 119 -1.04 -5.06 -23.11
N ARG A 120 0.09 -5.10 -22.39
CA ARG A 120 1.45 -5.25 -22.95
C ARG A 120 1.86 -6.71 -23.18
N GLY A 121 1.00 -7.69 -22.89
CA GLY A 121 1.32 -9.12 -23.00
C GLY A 121 2.42 -9.59 -22.04
N LEU A 122 2.65 -8.87 -20.94
CA LEU A 122 3.65 -9.25 -19.94
C LEU A 122 3.12 -10.39 -19.05
N PRO A 123 3.99 -11.31 -18.60
CA PRO A 123 3.55 -12.42 -17.75
C PRO A 123 3.15 -11.92 -16.35
N GLU A 124 2.37 -12.72 -15.62
CA GLU A 124 1.93 -12.39 -14.24
C GLU A 124 3.08 -12.03 -13.31
N ARG A 125 4.27 -12.59 -13.54
CA ARG A 125 5.48 -12.24 -12.80
C ARG A 125 5.78 -10.73 -12.84
N ALA A 126 5.54 -10.05 -13.95
CA ALA A 126 5.69 -8.60 -14.06
C ALA A 126 4.73 -7.87 -13.13
N ILE A 127 3.47 -8.32 -13.09
CA ILE A 127 2.42 -7.77 -12.22
C ILE A 127 2.84 -7.90 -10.76
N VAL A 128 3.28 -9.09 -10.34
CA VAL A 128 3.75 -9.34 -8.98
C VAL A 128 4.89 -8.40 -8.60
N ILE A 129 5.90 -8.25 -9.46
CA ILE A 129 7.04 -7.36 -9.21
C ILE A 129 6.58 -5.90 -9.10
N ALA A 130 5.71 -5.43 -10.00
CA ALA A 130 5.21 -4.06 -9.99
C ALA A 130 4.33 -3.77 -8.77
N LEU A 131 3.42 -4.68 -8.40
CA LEU A 131 2.56 -4.53 -7.23
C LEU A 131 3.38 -4.52 -5.93
N ALA A 132 4.36 -5.41 -5.79
CA ALA A 132 5.26 -5.41 -4.64
C ALA A 132 6.08 -4.11 -4.58
N THR A 133 6.51 -3.59 -5.72
CA THR A 133 7.21 -2.30 -5.81
C THR A 133 6.29 -1.17 -5.36
N ALA A 134 5.10 -1.01 -5.95
CA ALA A 134 4.17 0.06 -5.57
C ALA A 134 3.69 -0.04 -4.11
N MET A 135 3.57 -1.25 -3.56
CA MET A 135 3.33 -1.45 -2.14
C MET A 135 4.46 -0.89 -1.28
N GLN A 136 5.71 -1.15 -1.66
CA GLN A 136 6.86 -0.64 -0.93
C GLN A 136 7.05 0.88 -1.08
N GLU A 137 6.78 1.42 -2.26
CA GLU A 137 7.03 2.84 -2.57
C GLU A 137 5.94 3.75 -2.01
N SER A 138 4.67 3.34 -2.11
CA SER A 138 3.55 4.21 -1.73
C SER A 138 2.38 3.50 -1.05
N THR A 139 2.51 2.21 -0.74
CA THR A 139 1.37 1.38 -0.28
C THR A 139 0.21 1.46 -1.27
N LEU A 140 0.50 1.45 -2.58
CA LEU A 140 -0.49 1.58 -3.69
C LEU A 140 -1.26 2.91 -3.73
N HIS A 141 -0.83 3.95 -3.02
CA HIS A 141 -1.42 5.29 -3.17
C HIS A 141 -0.70 6.08 -4.27
N ASN A 142 -1.47 6.83 -5.06
CA ASN A 142 -0.92 7.72 -6.08
C ASN A 142 -0.61 9.09 -5.46
N LEU A 143 0.61 9.25 -4.94
CA LEU A 143 0.99 10.41 -4.13
C LEU A 143 1.42 11.60 -4.98
N ASP A 144 1.01 12.81 -4.60
CA ASP A 144 1.48 14.08 -5.15
C ASP A 144 2.72 14.63 -4.43
N TYR A 145 3.32 13.82 -3.55
CA TYR A 145 4.54 14.12 -2.79
C TYR A 145 5.42 12.88 -2.60
N GLY A 146 6.64 13.11 -2.11
CA GLY A 146 7.65 12.09 -1.85
C GLY A 146 8.98 12.70 -1.42
N ASP A 147 10.03 11.87 -1.33
CA ASP A 147 11.39 12.39 -1.16
C ASP A 147 11.84 13.16 -2.41
N ARG A 148 12.38 14.38 -2.23
CA ARG A 148 12.79 15.29 -3.31
C ARG A 148 11.63 15.62 -4.26
N ASP A 149 11.68 15.14 -5.49
CA ASP A 149 10.67 15.29 -6.55
C ASP A 149 10.03 13.94 -6.91
N SER A 150 10.07 12.96 -6.01
CA SER A 150 9.43 11.65 -6.21
C SER A 150 7.91 11.80 -6.15
N LEU A 151 7.20 11.17 -7.09
CA LEU A 151 5.75 11.28 -7.24
C LEU A 151 5.14 9.93 -7.67
N GLY A 152 3.84 9.80 -7.44
CA GLY A 152 2.99 8.73 -7.93
C GLY A 152 3.22 7.37 -7.27
N LEU A 153 2.63 6.34 -7.88
CA LEU A 153 2.59 4.95 -7.38
C LEU A 153 3.96 4.31 -7.10
N PHE A 154 4.96 4.69 -7.90
CA PHE A 154 6.29 4.10 -7.84
C PHE A 154 7.34 5.08 -7.30
N GLN A 155 6.90 6.21 -6.73
CA GLN A 155 7.77 7.29 -6.24
C GLN A 155 8.86 7.67 -7.29
N GLN A 156 8.42 7.83 -8.53
CA GLN A 156 9.28 8.10 -9.69
C GLN A 156 9.70 9.56 -9.70
N ARG A 157 10.98 9.82 -10.01
CA ARG A 157 11.56 11.18 -10.03
C ARG A 157 11.62 11.75 -11.45
N PRO A 158 10.87 12.82 -11.79
CA PRO A 158 11.00 13.51 -13.08
C PRO A 158 12.44 13.92 -13.40
N SER A 159 13.19 14.42 -12.41
CA SER A 159 14.60 14.79 -12.58
C SER A 159 15.54 13.63 -12.92
N GLN A 160 15.11 12.37 -12.77
CA GLN A 160 15.86 11.17 -13.15
C GLN A 160 15.34 10.54 -14.46
N GLY A 161 14.57 11.29 -15.26
CA GLY A 161 14.10 10.83 -16.58
C GLY A 161 13.01 9.77 -16.52
N TRP A 162 12.20 9.77 -15.46
CA TRP A 162 11.02 8.91 -15.39
C TRP A 162 9.81 9.45 -16.18
N GLY A 163 9.76 10.77 -16.42
CA GLY A 163 8.68 11.47 -17.11
C GLY A 163 8.55 12.91 -16.61
N THR A 164 7.55 13.67 -17.06
CA THR A 164 7.17 14.94 -16.43
C THR A 164 6.40 14.70 -15.12
N PRO A 165 6.28 15.69 -14.21
CA PRO A 165 5.48 15.55 -12.98
C PRO A 165 4.04 15.10 -13.21
N GLN A 166 3.40 15.56 -14.29
CA GLN A 166 2.05 15.15 -14.67
C GLN A 166 2.02 13.69 -15.15
N GLN A 167 3.01 13.29 -15.93
CA GLN A 167 3.11 11.94 -16.44
C GLN A 167 3.34 10.92 -15.33
N VAL A 168 4.27 11.17 -14.39
CA VAL A 168 4.55 10.21 -13.30
C VAL A 168 3.43 10.10 -12.26
N GLN A 169 2.49 11.05 -12.25
CA GLN A 169 1.25 10.99 -11.45
C GLN A 169 0.08 10.36 -12.21
N ASP A 170 0.21 10.08 -13.50
CA ASP A 170 -0.76 9.24 -14.22
C ASP A 170 -0.43 7.76 -13.96
N PRO A 171 -1.31 7.00 -13.26
CA PRO A 171 -1.06 5.60 -12.95
C PRO A 171 -0.74 4.72 -14.16
N VAL A 172 -1.36 4.99 -15.32
CA VAL A 172 -1.16 4.22 -16.55
C VAL A 172 0.24 4.48 -17.10
N TYR A 173 0.65 5.75 -17.16
CA TYR A 173 1.99 6.13 -17.60
C TYR A 173 3.06 5.60 -16.64
N ALA A 174 2.88 5.80 -15.33
CA ALA A 174 3.85 5.41 -14.31
C ALA A 174 4.11 3.90 -14.31
N ALA A 175 3.03 3.09 -14.40
CA ALA A 175 3.13 1.63 -14.55
C ALA A 175 3.81 1.27 -15.87
N GLY A 176 3.45 1.94 -16.97
CA GLY A 176 4.06 1.73 -18.27
C GLY A 176 5.58 1.93 -18.26
N GLN A 177 6.03 3.06 -17.71
CA GLN A 177 7.45 3.38 -17.58
C GLN A 177 8.20 2.41 -16.65
N PHE A 178 7.55 1.93 -15.59
CA PHE A 178 8.11 0.88 -14.74
C PHE A 178 8.38 -0.39 -15.56
N TYR A 179 7.39 -0.85 -16.32
CA TYR A 179 7.55 -2.04 -17.16
C TYR A 179 8.58 -1.83 -18.27
N ASP A 180 8.65 -0.66 -18.89
CA ASP A 180 9.66 -0.34 -19.91
C ASP A 180 11.09 -0.46 -19.38
N ARG A 181 11.29 -0.20 -18.08
CA ARG A 181 12.58 -0.41 -17.42
C ARG A 181 12.77 -1.84 -16.95
N LEU A 182 11.72 -2.49 -16.42
CA LEU A 182 11.76 -3.89 -15.97
C LEU A 182 12.21 -4.84 -17.08
N VAL A 183 11.60 -4.74 -18.27
CA VAL A 183 11.91 -5.67 -19.38
C VAL A 183 13.32 -5.50 -19.95
N ARG A 184 14.02 -4.42 -19.60
CA ARG A 184 15.43 -4.20 -19.98
C ARG A 184 16.40 -4.86 -18.99
N VAL A 185 15.93 -5.36 -17.86
CA VAL A 185 16.76 -6.04 -16.85
C VAL A 185 16.94 -7.52 -17.28
N PRO A 186 18.17 -7.98 -17.58
CA PRO A 186 18.37 -9.38 -17.97
C PRO A 186 17.95 -10.35 -16.85
N GLY A 187 17.14 -11.35 -17.17
CA GLY A 187 16.69 -12.37 -16.21
C GLY A 187 15.69 -11.90 -15.15
N TRP A 188 15.04 -10.75 -15.35
CA TRP A 188 14.09 -10.15 -14.39
C TRP A 188 12.95 -11.09 -13.98
N ASP A 189 12.56 -11.98 -14.88
CA ASP A 189 11.47 -12.94 -14.76
C ASP A 189 11.82 -14.13 -13.88
N THR A 190 13.11 -14.46 -13.76
CA THR A 190 13.61 -15.63 -13.02
C THR A 190 14.37 -15.27 -11.74
N MET A 191 14.86 -14.02 -11.61
CA MET A 191 15.52 -13.56 -10.39
C MET A 191 14.54 -13.29 -9.24
N ARG A 192 15.11 -13.10 -8.03
CA ARG A 192 14.31 -12.72 -6.86
C ARG A 192 13.56 -11.42 -7.14
N LEU A 193 12.38 -11.29 -6.56
CA LEU A 193 11.54 -10.10 -6.75
C LEU A 193 12.31 -8.82 -6.39
N THR A 194 12.98 -8.88 -5.25
CA THR A 194 13.71 -7.73 -4.72
C THR A 194 14.88 -7.32 -5.59
N ASP A 195 15.56 -8.28 -6.24
CA ASP A 195 16.67 -7.99 -7.15
C ASP A 195 16.15 -7.26 -8.39
N ALA A 196 15.07 -7.74 -9.00
CA ALA A 196 14.45 -7.09 -10.15
C ALA A 196 13.96 -5.68 -9.81
N ALA A 197 13.20 -5.53 -8.72
CA ALA A 197 12.68 -4.24 -8.27
C ALA A 197 13.82 -3.25 -7.95
N GLN A 198 14.85 -3.72 -7.26
CA GLN A 198 16.00 -2.90 -6.89
C GLN A 198 16.81 -2.44 -8.10
N ILE A 199 16.98 -3.27 -9.14
CA ILE A 199 17.68 -2.85 -10.37
C ILE A 199 16.88 -1.76 -11.10
N VAL A 200 15.55 -1.87 -11.12
CA VAL A 200 14.65 -0.89 -11.75
C VAL A 200 14.63 0.44 -10.99
N GLN A 201 14.39 0.39 -9.68
CA GLN A 201 14.17 1.57 -8.83
C GLN A 201 15.47 2.19 -8.31
N ARG A 202 16.52 1.37 -8.11
CA ARG A 202 17.81 1.77 -7.53
C ARG A 202 17.65 2.46 -6.17
N SER A 203 16.87 1.86 -5.27
CA SER A 203 16.61 2.39 -3.93
C SER A 203 17.81 2.24 -2.98
N GLY A 204 17.73 2.84 -1.79
CA GLY A 204 18.70 2.62 -0.72
C GLY A 204 18.48 1.33 0.09
N PHE A 205 17.43 0.55 -0.20
CA PHE A 205 16.97 -0.57 0.63
C PHE A 205 16.73 -1.84 -0.20
N PRO A 206 17.77 -2.57 -0.60
CA PRO A 206 17.68 -3.67 -1.57
C PRO A 206 16.69 -4.78 -1.22
N GLU A 207 16.49 -5.07 0.07
CA GLU A 207 15.64 -6.18 0.55
C GLU A 207 14.20 -5.75 0.87
N ALA A 208 13.88 -4.46 0.80
CA ALA A 208 12.58 -3.94 1.24
C ALA A 208 11.42 -4.48 0.40
N TYR A 209 11.63 -4.83 -0.87
CA TYR A 209 10.57 -5.30 -1.74
C TYR A 209 10.17 -6.75 -1.46
N GLN A 210 11.11 -7.60 -1.02
CA GLN A 210 10.86 -9.03 -0.84
C GLN A 210 9.74 -9.33 0.15
N ARG A 211 9.53 -8.47 1.16
CA ARG A 211 8.46 -8.63 2.15
C ARG A 211 7.06 -8.63 1.54
N TRP A 212 6.88 -8.04 0.36
CA TRP A 212 5.60 -7.90 -0.31
C TRP A 212 5.31 -9.01 -1.32
N ASP A 213 6.23 -9.95 -1.53
CA ASP A 213 6.11 -10.99 -2.56
C ASP A 213 4.83 -11.83 -2.39
N GLY A 214 4.62 -12.41 -1.20
CA GLY A 214 3.41 -13.19 -0.93
C GLY A 214 2.12 -12.38 -1.08
N PHE A 215 2.11 -11.14 -0.59
CA PHE A 215 0.96 -10.24 -0.73
C PHE A 215 0.66 -9.91 -2.21
N ALA A 216 1.70 -9.57 -2.98
CA ALA A 216 1.55 -9.23 -4.39
C ALA A 216 1.10 -10.43 -5.24
N GLN A 217 1.54 -11.65 -4.91
CA GLN A 217 1.03 -12.88 -5.51
C GLN A 217 -0.47 -13.07 -5.23
N SER A 218 -0.89 -12.97 -3.96
CA SER A 218 -2.30 -13.07 -3.60
C SER A 218 -3.16 -12.00 -4.27
N LEU A 219 -2.66 -10.75 -4.33
CA LEU A 219 -3.35 -9.64 -4.99
C LEU A 219 -3.46 -9.86 -6.51
N THR A 220 -2.45 -10.43 -7.15
CA THR A 220 -2.49 -10.76 -8.59
C THR A 220 -3.58 -11.79 -8.88
N VAL A 221 -3.67 -12.84 -8.05
CA VAL A 221 -4.75 -13.84 -8.15
C VAL A 221 -6.11 -13.20 -7.95
N ALA A 222 -6.24 -12.32 -6.95
CA ALA A 222 -7.48 -11.62 -6.63
C ALA A 222 -7.99 -10.76 -7.80
N LEU A 223 -7.10 -9.98 -8.40
CA LEU A 223 -7.42 -9.15 -9.57
C LEU A 223 -7.88 -10.00 -10.76
N ARG A 224 -7.26 -11.17 -10.97
CA ARG A 224 -7.67 -12.10 -12.03
C ARG A 224 -9.04 -12.71 -11.77
N SER A 225 -9.34 -13.02 -10.51
CA SER A 225 -10.65 -13.52 -10.07
C SER A 225 -11.75 -12.50 -10.31
N ASP A 226 -11.54 -11.27 -9.84
CA ASP A 226 -12.43 -10.11 -9.99
C ASP A 226 -12.69 -9.76 -11.49
N ASP A 227 -11.69 -9.89 -12.37
CA ASP A 227 -11.90 -9.75 -13.82
C ASP A 227 -12.81 -10.84 -14.41
N ARG A 228 -12.71 -12.09 -13.92
CA ARG A 228 -13.58 -13.17 -14.39
C ARG A 228 -15.02 -12.96 -13.93
N GLU A 229 -15.23 -12.53 -12.69
CA GLU A 229 -16.58 -12.25 -12.16
C GLU A 229 -17.29 -11.19 -13.00
N ARG A 230 -16.59 -10.11 -13.37
CA ARG A 230 -17.15 -9.07 -14.27
C ARG A 230 -17.48 -9.55 -15.67
N ASN A 231 -16.72 -10.53 -16.18
CA ASN A 231 -16.92 -11.08 -17.52
C ASN A 231 -18.01 -12.16 -17.57
N CYS A 232 -18.53 -12.60 -16.41
CA CYS A 232 -19.67 -13.52 -16.34
C CYS A 232 -21.03 -12.78 -16.30
N GLY A 233 -21.08 -11.48 -16.64
CA GLY A 233 -22.28 -10.63 -16.70
C GLY A 233 -23.00 -10.63 -18.04
#